data_AF-A0A2R8C9E6-F1
#
_entry.id   AF-A0A2R8C9E6-F1
#
_cell.length_a   1.000
_cell.length_b   1.000
_cell.length_c   1.000
_cell.angle_alpha   90.00
_cell.angle_beta   90.00
_cell.angle_gamma   90.00
#
_symmetry.space_group_name_H-M   'P 1'
#
loop_
_entity.id
_entity.type
_entity.pdbx_description
1 polymer ?
#
loop_
_entity_poly.entity_id
_entity_poly.type
_entity_poly.pdbx_seq_one_letter_code
_entity_poly.pdbx_strand_id
1 'polypeptide(L)'
;MVRKVVRPALHFCRHYTQHVLVHMVYYARLLKGGERWRPIRPKNAQMHSIAPDLPEILLVDYDLLTTPVVGQHPVLSPPEGWHPQTSLSLEEALPFPWSKTYTDEYGQLFQPVVFWRNAIALDEYLKSEQDPARQLAALTLANLLLERLRAFTVRDGDAAFIENRFALNSTSPALDAPWVSAISNAFAILGCLRLSKHLAVDEDLLMYGRAFQGIHTQGGVAPGRWISFRDRAGYLWFDEYPLPNGRATRVQNGHIFAVLALHELSLNFPGRDFGTLTRAGATTIEATVACFRRPGTYSRYALGRWFEGDYLPGRAIRQLYQLYELTGAQRFLSYGDLLLKDTRSDLSQTYLDTVTFARKAALRRRPQSVSE
;
A
#
# COMPACT_ATOMS: atom_id res chain seq x y z
N MET A 1 -51.91 25.44 -14.58
CA MET A 1 -50.49 25.41 -15.00
C MET A 1 -49.48 25.71 -13.88
N VAL A 2 -49.83 26.47 -12.83
CA VAL A 2 -48.90 26.92 -11.77
C VAL A 2 -48.41 25.81 -10.79
N ARG A 3 -49.13 24.68 -10.66
CA ARG A 3 -48.78 23.60 -9.70
C ARG A 3 -47.65 22.65 -10.15
N LYS A 4 -47.20 22.70 -11.42
CA LYS A 4 -46.16 21.77 -11.94
C LYS A 4 -44.72 22.27 -11.81
N VAL A 5 -44.49 23.55 -11.44
CA VAL A 5 -43.14 24.14 -11.36
C VAL A 5 -42.62 24.26 -9.91
N VAL A 6 -43.50 24.23 -8.89
CA VAL A 6 -43.10 24.46 -7.49
C VAL A 6 -42.48 23.22 -6.82
N ARG A 7 -42.87 22.00 -7.21
CA ARG A 7 -42.36 20.74 -6.62
C ARG A 7 -40.86 20.49 -6.90
N PRO A 8 -40.35 20.69 -8.13
CA PRO A 8 -38.92 20.51 -8.42
C PRO A 8 -38.03 21.51 -7.66
N ALA A 9 -38.46 22.77 -7.52
CA ALA A 9 -37.71 23.81 -6.81
C ALA A 9 -37.58 23.50 -5.30
N LEU A 10 -38.64 22.99 -4.66
CA LEU A 10 -38.59 22.57 -3.26
C LEU A 10 -37.68 21.35 -3.01
N HIS A 11 -37.62 20.41 -3.97
CA HIS A 11 -36.69 19.28 -3.92
C HIS A 11 -35.23 19.72 -4.07
N PHE A 12 -34.96 20.64 -5.00
CA PHE A 12 -33.64 21.21 -5.20
C PHE A 12 -33.16 22.00 -3.97
N CYS A 13 -34.02 22.86 -3.41
CA CYS A 13 -33.71 23.59 -2.19
C CYS A 13 -33.39 22.63 -1.04
N ARG A 14 -34.21 21.59 -0.79
CA ARG A 14 -33.92 20.60 0.27
C ARG A 14 -32.59 19.88 0.08
N HIS A 15 -32.28 19.46 -1.14
CA HIS A 15 -31.02 18.77 -1.44
C HIS A 15 -29.80 19.70 -1.25
N TYR A 16 -29.91 20.94 -1.73
CA TYR A 16 -28.89 21.96 -1.54
C TYR A 16 -28.71 22.35 -0.07
N THR A 17 -29.80 22.48 0.69
CA THR A 17 -29.71 22.79 2.13
C THR A 17 -29.06 21.64 2.91
N GLN A 18 -29.33 20.38 2.56
CA GLN A 18 -28.66 19.23 3.18
C GLN A 18 -27.16 19.23 2.89
N HIS A 19 -26.74 19.49 1.65
CA HIS A 19 -25.32 19.62 1.31
C HIS A 19 -24.66 20.77 2.08
N VAL A 20 -25.28 21.95 2.11
CA VAL A 20 -24.74 23.11 2.83
C VAL A 20 -24.69 22.87 4.34
N LEU A 21 -25.70 22.25 4.96
CA LEU A 21 -25.67 21.90 6.38
C LEU A 21 -24.60 20.86 6.71
N VAL A 22 -24.41 19.85 5.85
CA VAL A 22 -23.31 18.88 5.99
C VAL A 22 -21.97 19.61 5.94
N HIS A 23 -21.77 20.53 4.98
CA HIS A 23 -20.57 21.36 4.89
C HIS A 23 -20.40 22.35 6.06
N MET A 24 -21.46 22.94 6.60
CA MET A 24 -21.38 23.88 7.72
C MET A 24 -21.12 23.18 9.07
N VAL A 25 -21.80 22.06 9.35
CA VAL A 25 -21.50 21.22 10.53
C VAL A 25 -20.08 20.65 10.43
N TYR A 26 -19.62 20.35 9.20
CA TYR A 26 -18.25 19.95 8.87
C TYR A 26 -17.23 21.06 9.18
N TYR A 27 -17.44 22.29 8.71
CA TYR A 27 -16.55 23.42 9.01
C TYR A 27 -16.59 23.76 10.49
N ALA A 28 -17.74 23.66 11.15
CA ALA A 28 -17.85 23.84 12.60
C ALA A 28 -17.08 22.75 13.38
N ARG A 29 -17.02 21.50 12.89
CA ARG A 29 -16.20 20.44 13.49
C ARG A 29 -14.70 20.64 13.24
N LEU A 30 -14.31 21.14 12.07
CA LEU A 30 -12.94 21.55 11.78
C LEU A 30 -12.50 22.71 12.69
N LEU A 31 -13.34 23.72 12.85
CA LEU A 31 -13.10 24.88 13.71
C LEU A 31 -13.10 24.51 15.20
N LYS A 32 -13.88 23.50 15.61
CA LYS A 32 -13.84 22.95 16.98
C LYS A 32 -12.66 21.99 17.22
N GLY A 33 -11.71 21.88 16.29
CA GLY A 33 -10.54 21.03 16.44
C GLY A 33 -10.93 19.55 16.49
N GLY A 34 -11.75 19.12 15.51
CA GLY A 34 -12.27 17.75 15.37
C GLY A 34 -11.26 16.72 15.81
N GLU A 35 -11.71 15.77 16.64
CA GLU A 35 -10.90 14.80 17.39
C GLU A 35 -9.54 14.58 16.73
N ARG A 36 -8.52 15.25 17.28
CA ARG A 36 -7.14 14.98 16.89
C ARG A 36 -6.99 13.48 16.96
N TRP A 37 -6.62 12.83 15.85
CA TRP A 37 -6.28 11.42 15.85
C TRP A 37 -5.25 11.21 16.94
N ARG A 38 -5.61 10.48 17.99
CA ARG A 38 -4.71 10.14 19.09
C ARG A 38 -4.32 8.68 18.89
N PRO A 39 -3.12 8.41 18.34
CA PRO A 39 -2.59 7.06 18.34
C PRO A 39 -2.67 6.47 19.75
N ILE A 40 -3.13 5.23 19.85
CA ILE A 40 -3.18 4.50 21.12
C ILE A 40 -1.97 3.58 21.14
N ARG A 41 -0.92 4.00 21.86
CA ARG A 41 0.33 3.24 21.98
C ARG A 41 0.05 1.79 22.40
N PRO A 42 0.53 0.79 21.63
CA PRO A 42 0.45 -0.61 22.05
C PRO A 42 1.20 -0.81 23.38
N LYS A 43 0.66 -1.66 24.26
CA LYS A 43 1.15 -1.79 25.65
C LYS A 43 2.65 -2.14 25.74
N ASN A 44 3.13 -2.96 24.81
CA ASN A 44 4.50 -3.48 24.81
C ASN A 44 5.42 -2.73 23.83
N ALA A 45 5.01 -1.57 23.31
CA ALA A 45 5.82 -0.82 22.37
C ALA A 45 7.00 -0.14 23.08
N GLN A 46 8.21 -0.33 22.58
CA GLN A 46 9.47 0.20 23.11
C GLN A 46 10.25 0.96 22.04
N MET A 47 11.09 1.91 22.47
CA MET A 47 12.01 2.59 21.55
C MET A 47 13.16 1.64 21.21
N HIS A 48 13.56 1.61 19.95
CA HIS A 48 14.61 0.74 19.45
C HIS A 48 15.52 1.49 18.48
N SER A 49 16.83 1.34 18.65
CA SER A 49 17.82 1.87 17.70
C SER A 49 18.04 0.85 16.60
N ILE A 50 17.84 1.23 15.32
CA ILE A 50 18.14 0.34 14.19
C ILE A 50 19.65 0.31 13.92
N ALA A 51 20.27 1.49 13.93
CA ALA A 51 21.70 1.68 13.80
C ALA A 51 22.15 2.83 14.70
N PRO A 52 23.44 2.96 15.05
CA PRO A 52 23.94 4.00 15.95
C PRO A 52 23.67 5.44 15.48
N ASP A 53 23.54 5.63 14.17
CA ASP A 53 23.34 6.92 13.49
C ASP A 53 21.89 7.17 13.08
N LEU A 54 20.99 6.20 13.29
CA LEU A 54 19.58 6.30 12.95
C LEU A 54 18.73 6.68 14.17
N PRO A 55 17.65 7.45 13.98
CA PRO A 55 16.77 7.81 15.08
C PRO A 55 16.08 6.57 15.67
N GLU A 56 15.92 6.52 16.99
CA GLU A 56 15.17 5.44 17.64
C GLU A 56 13.72 5.42 17.18
N ILE A 57 13.17 4.25 16.89
CA ILE A 57 11.80 4.06 16.47
C ILE A 57 11.00 3.23 17.48
N LEU A 58 9.70 3.52 17.57
CA LEU A 58 8.80 2.81 18.46
C LEU A 58 8.31 1.53 17.77
N LEU A 59 8.55 0.37 18.40
CA LEU A 59 8.07 -0.91 17.90
C LEU A 59 7.60 -1.85 19.03
N VAL A 60 6.67 -2.73 18.71
CA VAL A 60 6.34 -3.93 19.48
C VAL A 60 7.16 -5.09 18.91
N ASP A 61 7.73 -5.91 19.79
CA ASP A 61 8.41 -7.14 19.36
C ASP A 61 7.40 -8.23 19.01
N TYR A 62 6.77 -8.10 17.83
CA TYR A 62 5.89 -9.14 17.32
C TYR A 62 6.71 -10.40 16.98
N ASP A 63 6.15 -11.56 17.32
CA ASP A 63 6.51 -12.84 16.69
C ASP A 63 6.03 -12.81 15.24
N LEU A 64 6.85 -12.28 14.32
CA LEU A 64 6.49 -12.17 12.91
C LEU A 64 6.38 -13.56 12.27
N LEU A 65 5.43 -13.72 11.34
CA LEU A 65 5.24 -14.96 10.60
C LEU A 65 6.50 -15.34 9.81
N THR A 66 7.04 -16.53 9.96
CA THR A 66 8.26 -16.98 9.24
C THR A 66 8.02 -17.42 7.79
N THR A 67 6.85 -17.09 7.23
CA THR A 67 6.47 -17.39 5.84
C THR A 67 5.80 -16.16 5.21
N PRO A 68 5.71 -16.09 3.87
CA PRO A 68 4.95 -15.04 3.19
C PRO A 68 3.50 -15.03 3.65
N VAL A 69 2.95 -13.83 3.90
CA VAL A 69 1.54 -13.65 4.28
C VAL A 69 0.64 -14.07 3.11
N VAL A 70 -0.41 -14.85 3.39
CA VAL A 70 -1.38 -15.30 2.39
C VAL A 70 -2.48 -14.24 2.23
N GLY A 71 -3.12 -14.22 1.06
CA GLY A 71 -4.19 -13.26 0.75
C GLY A 71 -3.70 -11.90 0.26
N GLN A 72 -2.41 -11.76 -0.06
CA GLN A 72 -1.83 -10.52 -0.59
C GLN A 72 -2.54 -10.01 -1.86
N HIS A 73 -2.99 -10.91 -2.72
CA HIS A 73 -3.89 -10.65 -3.84
C HIS A 73 -4.46 -12.00 -4.31
N PRO A 74 -5.60 -12.06 -5.04
CA PRO A 74 -5.94 -13.24 -5.83
C PRO A 74 -4.72 -13.66 -6.65
N VAL A 75 -4.49 -14.97 -6.76
CA VAL A 75 -3.47 -15.50 -7.69
C VAL A 75 -3.83 -14.95 -9.07
N LEU A 76 -2.94 -14.12 -9.62
CA LEU A 76 -3.14 -13.54 -10.93
C LEU A 76 -2.53 -14.50 -11.94
N SER A 77 -3.36 -15.39 -12.45
CA SER A 77 -3.02 -16.11 -13.68
C SER A 77 -3.09 -15.13 -14.85
N PRO A 78 -2.28 -15.32 -15.91
CA PRO A 78 -2.51 -14.65 -17.17
C PRO A 78 -3.97 -14.83 -17.63
N PRO A 79 -4.54 -13.86 -18.36
CA PRO A 79 -5.86 -14.02 -18.96
C PRO A 79 -5.96 -15.30 -19.79
N GLU A 80 -7.16 -15.89 -19.86
CA GLU A 80 -7.39 -17.08 -20.67
C GLU A 80 -6.99 -16.82 -22.13
N GLY A 81 -6.22 -17.75 -22.72
CA GLY A 81 -5.71 -17.64 -24.09
C GLY A 81 -4.49 -16.72 -24.26
N TRP A 82 -4.01 -16.07 -23.20
CA TRP A 82 -2.76 -15.31 -23.27
C TRP A 82 -1.56 -16.27 -23.41
N HIS A 83 -0.63 -15.91 -24.30
CA HIS A 83 0.65 -16.57 -24.48
C HIS A 83 1.74 -15.52 -24.69
N PRO A 84 2.99 -15.77 -24.26
CA PRO A 84 4.08 -14.83 -24.45
C PRO A 84 4.41 -14.68 -25.94
N GLN A 85 4.43 -13.44 -26.44
CA GLN A 85 4.72 -13.11 -27.84
C GLN A 85 5.86 -12.10 -27.92
N THR A 86 7.07 -12.58 -28.20
CA THR A 86 8.29 -11.74 -28.25
C THR A 86 8.42 -10.91 -29.53
N SER A 87 7.55 -11.15 -30.53
CA SER A 87 7.47 -10.32 -31.74
C SER A 87 6.68 -9.03 -31.56
N LEU A 88 5.96 -8.89 -30.44
CA LEU A 88 5.19 -7.69 -30.11
C LEU A 88 6.01 -6.74 -29.23
N SER A 89 5.56 -5.49 -29.12
CA SER A 89 6.10 -4.57 -28.11
C SER A 89 5.83 -5.11 -26.69
N LEU A 90 6.60 -4.66 -25.70
CA LEU A 90 6.37 -5.05 -24.31
C LEU A 90 4.93 -4.71 -23.88
N GLU A 91 4.44 -3.54 -24.27
CA GLU A 91 3.09 -3.05 -23.97
C GLU A 91 1.99 -4.00 -24.43
N GLU A 92 2.15 -4.58 -25.62
CA GLU A 92 1.19 -5.50 -26.24
C GLU A 92 1.37 -6.94 -25.76
N ALA A 93 2.59 -7.33 -25.40
CA ALA A 93 2.92 -8.70 -24.99
C ALA A 93 2.58 -9.00 -23.52
N LEU A 94 2.42 -7.99 -22.66
CA LEU A 94 2.17 -8.20 -21.23
C LEU A 94 0.79 -8.81 -20.94
N PRO A 95 0.67 -9.75 -19.98
CA PRO A 95 -0.62 -10.28 -19.53
C PRO A 95 -1.60 -9.19 -19.08
N PHE A 96 -1.08 -8.15 -18.42
CA PHE A 96 -1.85 -7.01 -17.96
C PHE A 96 -1.25 -5.71 -18.54
N PRO A 97 -1.98 -4.99 -19.41
CA PRO A 97 -1.47 -3.77 -20.00
C PRO A 97 -1.30 -2.67 -18.94
N TRP A 98 -0.41 -1.73 -19.21
CA TRP A 98 -0.32 -0.49 -18.45
C TRP A 98 -1.66 0.26 -18.46
N SER A 99 -2.00 0.96 -17.37
CA SER A 99 -3.23 1.75 -17.38
C SER A 99 -3.10 2.95 -18.31
N LYS A 100 -4.20 3.28 -19.02
CA LYS A 100 -4.29 4.46 -19.87
C LYS A 100 -4.02 5.76 -19.13
N THR A 101 -4.41 5.86 -17.86
CA THR A 101 -4.05 7.02 -17.03
C THR A 101 -2.53 7.18 -16.92
N TYR A 102 -1.76 6.10 -16.75
CA TYR A 102 -0.30 6.20 -16.71
C TYR A 102 0.30 6.53 -18.07
N THR A 103 -0.15 5.88 -19.14
CA THR A 103 0.44 6.06 -20.48
C THR A 103 -0.01 7.36 -21.14
N ASP A 104 -1.30 7.65 -21.14
CA ASP A 104 -1.92 8.70 -21.94
C ASP A 104 -2.00 10.02 -21.15
N GLU A 105 -2.35 9.97 -19.86
CA GLU A 105 -2.48 11.18 -19.04
C GLU A 105 -1.15 11.60 -18.40
N TYR A 106 -0.39 10.65 -17.84
CA TYR A 106 0.88 10.93 -17.17
C TYR A 106 2.11 10.82 -18.08
N GLY A 107 1.99 10.26 -19.28
CA GLY A 107 3.13 10.06 -20.17
C GLY A 107 4.19 9.10 -19.63
N GLN A 108 3.83 8.25 -18.66
CA GLN A 108 4.73 7.33 -17.97
C GLN A 108 4.42 5.88 -18.36
N LEU A 109 5.32 5.28 -19.15
CA LEU A 109 5.23 3.88 -19.59
C LEU A 109 5.67 2.87 -18.50
N PHE A 110 5.32 3.13 -17.24
CA PHE A 110 5.61 2.23 -16.13
C PHE A 110 4.68 2.50 -14.95
N GLN A 111 3.96 1.48 -14.53
CA GLN A 111 3.08 1.54 -13.37
C GLN A 111 3.48 0.46 -12.37
N PRO A 112 3.97 0.81 -11.16
CA PRO A 112 4.54 -0.15 -10.21
C PRO A 112 3.60 -1.30 -9.84
N VAL A 113 2.31 -1.01 -9.62
CA VAL A 113 1.33 -2.08 -9.32
C VAL A 113 1.12 -3.02 -10.51
N VAL A 114 1.15 -2.52 -11.75
CA VAL A 114 1.01 -3.37 -12.95
C VAL A 114 2.27 -4.19 -13.20
N PHE A 115 3.46 -3.63 -12.90
CA PHE A 115 4.70 -4.40 -12.88
C PHE A 115 4.60 -5.60 -11.95
N TRP A 116 4.19 -5.39 -10.69
CA TRP A 116 4.02 -6.47 -9.72
C TRP A 116 3.01 -7.53 -10.19
N ARG A 117 1.88 -7.12 -10.78
CA ARG A 117 0.87 -8.04 -11.32
C ARG A 117 1.40 -8.90 -12.47
N ASN A 118 2.12 -8.29 -13.42
CA ASN A 118 2.73 -9.02 -14.52
C ASN A 118 3.83 -9.97 -14.02
N ALA A 119 4.61 -9.56 -13.01
CA ALA A 119 5.61 -10.43 -12.39
C ALA A 119 4.96 -11.68 -11.75
N ILE A 120 3.80 -11.54 -11.08
CA ILE A 120 3.03 -12.69 -10.58
C ILE A 120 2.58 -13.58 -11.74
N ALA A 121 1.96 -13.01 -12.78
CA ALA A 121 1.42 -13.78 -13.89
C ALA A 121 2.50 -14.54 -14.67
N LEU A 122 3.65 -13.91 -14.91
CA LEU A 122 4.79 -14.56 -15.56
C LEU A 122 5.39 -15.67 -14.69
N ASP A 123 5.55 -15.46 -13.38
CA ASP A 123 6.03 -16.51 -12.46
C ASP A 123 5.06 -17.71 -12.42
N GLU A 124 3.75 -17.48 -12.38
CA GLU A 124 2.76 -18.56 -12.44
C GLU A 124 2.77 -19.27 -13.82
N TYR A 125 2.85 -18.52 -14.92
CA TYR A 125 2.95 -19.11 -16.27
C TYR A 125 4.16 -20.02 -16.39
N LEU A 126 5.34 -19.55 -15.94
CA LEU A 126 6.60 -20.29 -15.98
C LEU A 126 6.57 -21.59 -15.16
N LYS A 127 5.79 -21.66 -14.08
CA LYS A 127 5.62 -22.89 -13.28
C LYS A 127 4.75 -23.93 -13.97
N SER A 128 3.74 -23.50 -14.72
CA SER A 128 2.74 -24.39 -15.31
C SER A 128 3.08 -24.82 -16.74
N GLU A 129 3.72 -23.96 -17.52
CA GLU A 129 4.03 -24.21 -18.93
C GLU A 129 5.12 -25.28 -19.07
N GLN A 130 4.97 -26.18 -20.04
CA GLN A 130 5.90 -27.28 -20.30
C GLN A 130 6.65 -27.11 -21.64
N ASP A 131 6.12 -26.29 -22.56
CA ASP A 131 6.78 -26.01 -23.84
C ASP A 131 8.02 -25.11 -23.62
N PRO A 132 9.25 -25.59 -23.91
CA PRO A 132 10.48 -24.81 -23.70
C PRO A 132 10.53 -23.51 -24.49
N ALA A 133 9.92 -23.45 -25.69
CA ALA A 133 9.92 -22.24 -26.50
C ALA A 133 9.04 -21.16 -25.86
N ARG A 134 7.90 -21.55 -25.28
CA ARG A 134 7.01 -20.64 -24.56
C ARG A 134 7.59 -20.21 -23.22
N GLN A 135 8.27 -21.10 -22.51
CA GLN A 135 9.01 -20.73 -21.31
C GLN A 135 10.09 -19.69 -21.62
N LEU A 136 10.88 -19.91 -22.68
CA LEU A 136 11.90 -18.95 -23.12
C LEU A 136 11.31 -17.59 -23.51
N ALA A 137 10.17 -17.59 -24.21
CA ALA A 137 9.45 -16.36 -24.54
C ALA A 137 8.96 -15.63 -23.28
N ALA A 138 8.40 -16.34 -22.29
CA ALA A 138 7.97 -15.74 -21.03
C ALA A 138 9.15 -15.17 -20.22
N LEU A 139 10.30 -15.87 -20.18
CA LEU A 139 11.53 -15.37 -19.57
C LEU A 139 12.05 -14.10 -20.26
N THR A 140 11.95 -14.05 -21.59
CA THR A 140 12.32 -12.85 -22.37
C THR A 140 11.45 -11.66 -21.97
N LEU A 141 10.13 -11.85 -21.85
CA LEU A 141 9.21 -10.81 -21.38
C LEU A 141 9.49 -10.41 -19.93
N ALA A 142 9.81 -11.35 -19.06
CA ALA A 142 10.18 -11.06 -17.67
C ALA A 142 11.46 -10.20 -17.59
N ASN A 143 12.46 -10.46 -18.43
CA ASN A 143 13.66 -9.64 -18.51
C ASN A 143 13.36 -8.22 -19.02
N LEU A 144 12.57 -8.09 -20.10
CA LEU A 144 12.13 -6.77 -20.60
C LEU A 144 11.33 -5.98 -19.56
N LEU A 145 10.48 -6.67 -18.79
CA LEU A 145 9.72 -6.07 -17.69
C LEU A 145 10.64 -5.57 -16.56
N LEU A 146 11.70 -6.31 -16.23
CA LEU A 146 12.72 -5.91 -15.25
C LEU A 146 13.58 -4.74 -15.77
N GLU A 147 13.95 -4.74 -17.04
CA GLU A 147 14.63 -3.61 -17.69
C GLU A 147 13.77 -2.35 -17.64
N ARG A 148 12.45 -2.49 -17.87
CA ARG A 148 11.52 -1.37 -17.72
C ARG A 148 11.48 -0.85 -16.29
N LEU A 149 11.44 -1.71 -15.28
CA LEU A 149 11.57 -1.28 -13.87
C LEU A 149 12.83 -0.45 -13.67
N ARG A 150 14.00 -0.98 -14.08
CA ARG A 150 15.31 -0.34 -13.92
C ARG A 150 15.41 1.01 -14.64
N ALA A 151 14.73 1.19 -15.77
CA ALA A 151 14.67 2.48 -16.48
C ALA A 151 13.95 3.60 -15.69
N PHE A 152 13.09 3.23 -14.73
CA PHE A 152 12.41 4.14 -13.81
C PHE A 152 13.03 4.15 -12.41
N THR A 153 14.15 3.46 -12.24
CA THR A 153 14.89 3.44 -10.97
C THR A 153 15.92 4.56 -10.94
N VAL A 154 15.91 5.33 -9.85
CA VAL A 154 16.95 6.31 -9.53
C VAL A 154 17.72 5.83 -8.30
N ARG A 155 19.06 5.83 -8.40
CA ARG A 155 19.95 5.48 -7.29
C ARG A 155 20.33 6.72 -6.50
N ASP A 156 20.42 6.58 -5.17
CA ASP A 156 20.94 7.58 -4.24
C ASP A 156 21.81 6.85 -3.21
N GLY A 157 23.13 6.91 -3.39
CA GLY A 157 24.07 6.06 -2.67
C GLY A 157 23.83 4.57 -2.96
N ASP A 158 23.62 3.79 -1.90
CA ASP A 158 23.29 2.36 -1.98
C ASP A 158 21.77 2.07 -1.98
N ALA A 159 20.94 3.12 -1.92
CA ALA A 159 19.50 3.02 -2.03
C ALA A 159 19.01 3.23 -3.47
N ALA A 160 17.87 2.63 -3.79
CA ALA A 160 17.19 2.82 -5.06
C ALA A 160 15.71 3.19 -4.85
N PHE A 161 15.21 4.10 -5.67
CA PHE A 161 13.83 4.56 -5.64
C PHE A 161 13.18 4.40 -7.00
N ILE A 162 11.89 4.10 -6.99
CA ILE A 162 11.07 4.16 -8.20
C ILE A 162 10.58 5.59 -8.39
N GLU A 163 10.94 6.18 -9.52
CA GLU A 163 10.65 7.56 -9.86
C GLU A 163 9.32 7.68 -10.61
N ASN A 164 8.42 8.50 -10.09
CA ASN A 164 7.22 8.96 -10.78
C ASN A 164 7.56 10.27 -11.49
N ARG A 165 7.61 10.24 -12.81
CA ARG A 165 8.04 11.35 -13.68
C ARG A 165 6.86 12.21 -14.16
N PHE A 166 5.81 12.28 -13.36
CA PHE A 166 4.60 13.06 -13.61
C PHE A 166 4.17 13.81 -12.34
N ALA A 167 3.51 14.96 -12.50
CA ALA A 167 2.99 15.71 -11.36
C ALA A 167 1.68 15.09 -10.84
N LEU A 168 1.47 15.09 -9.53
CA LEU A 168 0.27 14.57 -8.88
C LEU A 168 -0.52 15.67 -8.17
N ASN A 169 -1.47 16.25 -8.90
CA ASN A 169 -2.27 17.40 -8.45
C ASN A 169 -3.40 17.03 -7.46
N SER A 170 -3.69 15.75 -7.25
CA SER A 170 -4.67 15.29 -6.26
C SER A 170 -4.14 15.36 -4.82
N THR A 171 -2.83 15.57 -4.64
CA THR A 171 -2.18 15.78 -3.35
C THR A 171 -2.31 17.24 -2.87
N SER A 172 -2.03 17.51 -1.59
CA SER A 172 -2.11 18.88 -1.03
C SER A 172 -1.01 19.04 0.04
N PRO A 173 0.08 19.78 -0.25
CA PRO A 173 0.40 20.39 -1.55
C PRO A 173 0.52 19.36 -2.68
N ALA A 174 0.37 19.81 -3.93
CA ALA A 174 0.63 18.97 -5.11
C ALA A 174 2.08 18.46 -5.09
N LEU A 175 2.32 17.30 -5.72
CA LEU A 175 3.67 16.77 -5.93
C LEU A 175 4.10 17.09 -7.35
N ASP A 176 5.20 17.83 -7.48
CA ASP A 176 5.84 18.04 -8.77
C ASP A 176 6.64 16.80 -9.18
N ALA A 177 6.81 16.61 -10.49
CA ALA A 177 7.71 15.59 -11.01
C ALA A 177 9.18 16.03 -10.86
N PRO A 178 10.13 15.10 -10.63
CA PRO A 178 9.90 13.72 -10.24
C PRO A 178 9.65 13.56 -8.74
N TRP A 179 8.91 12.53 -8.35
CA TRP A 179 8.71 12.16 -6.93
C TRP A 179 8.79 10.65 -6.73
N VAL A 180 9.02 10.22 -5.49
CA VAL A 180 9.19 8.80 -5.11
C VAL A 180 8.11 8.38 -4.13
N SER A 181 7.89 7.08 -3.97
CA SER A 181 6.79 6.57 -3.14
C SER A 181 7.12 5.25 -2.47
N ALA A 182 6.77 5.12 -1.19
CA ALA A 182 6.90 3.85 -0.45
C ALA A 182 6.16 2.71 -1.15
N ILE A 183 4.95 2.97 -1.69
CA ILE A 183 4.18 1.92 -2.35
C ILE A 183 4.81 1.48 -3.68
N SER A 184 5.47 2.41 -4.37
CA SER A 184 6.14 2.11 -5.64
C SER A 184 7.35 1.21 -5.41
N ASN A 185 8.18 1.54 -4.40
CA ASN A 185 9.28 0.68 -3.96
C ASN A 185 8.77 -0.68 -3.43
N ALA A 186 7.65 -0.70 -2.70
CA ALA A 186 7.05 -1.95 -2.23
C ALA A 186 6.64 -2.88 -3.38
N PHE A 187 6.00 -2.34 -4.43
CA PHE A 187 5.64 -3.13 -5.60
C PHE A 187 6.85 -3.56 -6.44
N ALA A 188 7.91 -2.75 -6.51
CA ALA A 188 9.18 -3.16 -7.10
C ALA A 188 9.77 -4.38 -6.37
N ILE A 189 9.87 -4.31 -5.04
CA ILE A 189 10.33 -5.41 -4.19
C ILE A 189 9.47 -6.66 -4.42
N LEU A 190 8.15 -6.55 -4.30
CA LEU A 190 7.25 -7.69 -4.42
C LEU A 190 7.27 -8.31 -5.83
N GLY A 191 7.45 -7.51 -6.88
CA GLY A 191 7.61 -8.02 -8.25
C GLY A 191 8.97 -8.68 -8.48
N CYS A 192 10.07 -8.06 -8.02
CA CYS A 192 11.40 -8.66 -8.08
C CYS A 192 11.45 -10.00 -7.33
N LEU A 193 10.85 -10.09 -6.14
CA LEU A 193 10.77 -11.35 -5.40
C LEU A 193 10.07 -12.46 -6.18
N ARG A 194 9.03 -12.14 -6.96
CA ARG A 194 8.37 -13.11 -7.85
C ARG A 194 9.29 -13.59 -8.97
N LEU A 195 10.09 -12.68 -9.53
CA LEU A 195 11.01 -13.00 -10.61
C LEU A 195 12.36 -13.57 -10.14
N SER A 196 12.66 -13.53 -8.85
CA SER A 196 13.97 -13.93 -8.27
C SER A 196 14.38 -15.38 -8.55
N LYS A 197 13.41 -16.27 -8.78
CA LYS A 197 13.66 -17.67 -9.16
C LYS A 197 14.16 -17.83 -10.60
N HIS A 198 13.95 -16.80 -11.41
CA HIS A 198 14.15 -16.82 -12.86
C HIS A 198 15.22 -15.83 -13.30
N LEU A 199 15.40 -14.73 -12.56
CA LEU A 199 16.27 -13.61 -12.91
C LEU A 199 17.13 -13.17 -11.72
N ALA A 200 18.33 -12.65 -12.00
CA ALA A 200 19.20 -12.06 -10.98
C ALA A 200 18.70 -10.66 -10.58
N VAL A 201 18.14 -10.56 -9.37
CA VAL A 201 17.50 -9.34 -8.84
C VAL A 201 17.91 -8.99 -7.41
N ASP A 202 18.84 -9.72 -6.79
CA ASP A 202 19.20 -9.54 -5.38
C ASP A 202 19.77 -8.15 -5.08
N GLU A 203 20.57 -7.59 -6.00
CA GLU A 203 21.05 -6.20 -5.87
C GLU A 203 19.88 -5.21 -5.90
N ASP A 204 18.95 -5.37 -6.85
CA ASP A 204 17.76 -4.52 -6.95
C ASP A 204 16.94 -4.58 -5.64
N LEU A 205 16.67 -5.79 -5.14
CA LEU A 205 15.93 -6.02 -3.89
C LEU A 205 16.57 -5.32 -2.70
N LEU A 206 17.89 -5.47 -2.54
CA LEU A 206 18.62 -4.83 -1.44
C LEU A 206 18.60 -3.31 -1.57
N MET A 207 18.84 -2.75 -2.77
CA MET A 207 18.82 -1.30 -2.96
C MET A 207 17.43 -0.70 -2.69
N TYR A 208 16.34 -1.34 -3.16
CA TYR A 208 14.98 -0.89 -2.85
C TYR A 208 14.66 -1.01 -1.36
N GLY A 209 15.16 -2.05 -0.68
CA GLY A 209 15.05 -2.22 0.76
C GLY A 209 15.77 -1.10 1.53
N ARG A 210 16.98 -0.72 1.11
CA ARG A 210 17.77 0.35 1.76
C ARG A 210 17.12 1.73 1.69
N ALA A 211 16.33 2.00 0.66
CA ALA A 211 15.53 3.22 0.59
C ALA A 211 14.59 3.40 1.80
N PHE A 212 14.12 2.30 2.42
CA PHE A 212 13.31 2.35 3.63
C PHE A 212 14.10 2.63 4.92
N GLN A 213 15.41 2.42 4.91
CA GLN A 213 16.29 2.74 6.05
C GLN A 213 16.62 4.24 6.12
N GLY A 214 16.45 4.99 5.02
CA GLY A 214 16.56 6.45 4.98
C GLY A 214 15.41 7.15 5.69
N ILE A 215 15.47 7.24 7.03
CA ILE A 215 14.39 7.78 7.87
C ILE A 215 14.46 9.30 7.97
N HIS A 216 13.51 10.00 7.36
CA HIS A 216 13.29 11.43 7.58
C HIS A 216 12.58 11.67 8.92
N THR A 217 13.12 12.52 9.80
CA THR A 217 12.49 12.84 11.09
C THR A 217 11.65 14.12 10.99
N GLN A 218 10.44 14.08 11.55
CA GLN A 218 9.51 15.20 11.56
C GLN A 218 10.14 16.48 12.14
N GLY A 219 10.14 17.55 11.34
CA GLY A 219 10.70 18.84 11.71
C GLY A 219 12.19 18.98 11.41
N GLY A 220 12.86 17.92 10.93
CA GLY A 220 14.16 18.02 10.30
C GLY A 220 14.06 18.56 8.86
N VAL A 221 15.22 18.77 8.23
CA VAL A 221 15.28 19.08 6.80
C VAL A 221 14.86 17.85 6.00
N ALA A 222 13.93 18.02 5.07
CA ALA A 222 13.49 16.96 4.18
C ALA A 222 14.65 16.57 3.23
N PRO A 223 15.03 15.28 3.14
CA PRO A 223 15.94 14.83 2.11
C PRO A 223 15.36 15.07 0.71
N GLY A 224 16.21 15.11 -0.32
CA GLY A 224 15.75 15.24 -1.71
C GLY A 224 14.81 14.10 -2.15
N ARG A 225 15.02 12.90 -1.60
CA ARG A 225 14.14 11.74 -1.74
C ARG A 225 13.99 11.06 -0.38
N TRP A 226 12.76 10.79 0.02
CA TRP A 226 12.48 10.03 1.24
C TRP A 226 11.16 9.29 1.07
N ILE A 227 11.09 8.09 1.63
CA ILE A 227 9.85 7.29 1.68
C ILE A 227 9.56 6.78 3.10
N SER A 228 10.50 6.96 4.03
CA SER A 228 10.35 6.63 5.45
C SER A 228 10.36 7.90 6.28
N PHE A 229 9.43 7.99 7.21
CA PHE A 229 9.20 9.15 8.05
C PHE A 229 8.98 8.75 9.51
N ARG A 230 9.71 9.37 10.42
CA ARG A 230 9.50 9.21 11.85
C ARG A 230 8.80 10.43 12.42
N ASP A 231 7.64 10.21 13.05
CA ASP A 231 6.94 11.29 13.76
C ASP A 231 7.55 11.58 15.14
N ARG A 232 7.07 12.65 15.78
CA ARG A 232 7.58 13.07 17.11
C ARG A 232 7.33 12.05 18.23
N ALA A 233 6.38 11.13 18.06
CA ALA A 233 6.09 10.08 19.02
C ALA A 233 6.92 8.81 18.77
N GLY A 234 7.79 8.82 17.75
CA GLY A 234 8.65 7.70 17.39
C GLY A 234 8.01 6.70 16.43
N TYR A 235 6.78 6.93 15.95
CA TYR A 235 6.16 6.04 14.98
C TYR A 235 6.81 6.19 13.61
N LEU A 236 7.11 5.04 12.99
CA LEU A 236 7.70 4.95 11.65
C LEU A 236 6.59 4.77 10.61
N TRP A 237 6.47 5.74 9.71
CA TRP A 237 5.58 5.73 8.56
C TRP A 237 6.37 5.51 7.27
N PHE A 238 5.92 4.58 6.43
CA PHE A 238 6.29 4.52 5.01
C PHE A 238 5.28 5.31 4.18
N ASP A 239 5.70 6.43 3.59
CA ASP A 239 4.80 7.41 3.00
C ASP A 239 4.56 7.17 1.50
N GLU A 240 3.28 7.12 1.12
CA GLU A 240 2.88 6.94 -0.28
C GLU A 240 3.13 8.21 -1.11
N TYR A 241 3.05 9.39 -0.49
CA TYR A 241 3.17 10.69 -1.15
C TYR A 241 4.06 11.63 -0.33
N PRO A 242 5.38 11.39 -0.29
CA PRO A 242 6.33 12.21 0.46
C PRO A 242 6.26 13.68 0.02
N LEU A 243 5.79 14.57 0.89
CA LEU A 243 5.57 15.98 0.52
C LEU A 243 6.90 16.76 0.51
N PRO A 244 7.09 17.73 -0.42
CA PRO A 244 8.31 18.53 -0.51
C PRO A 244 8.67 19.31 0.78
N ASN A 245 7.66 19.61 1.60
CA ASN A 245 7.85 20.28 2.89
C ASN A 245 8.22 19.32 4.05
N GLY A 246 8.55 18.07 3.76
CA GLY A 246 8.93 17.05 4.76
C GLY A 246 7.77 16.47 5.56
N ARG A 247 6.51 16.76 5.19
CA ARG A 247 5.34 16.19 5.88
C ARG A 247 4.94 14.86 5.27
N ALA A 248 4.66 13.89 6.14
CA ALA A 248 4.00 12.64 5.76
C ALA A 248 2.50 12.83 5.48
N THR A 249 2.00 12.20 4.42
CA THR A 249 0.56 12.07 4.15
C THR A 249 -0.11 10.98 4.99
N ARG A 250 0.66 9.97 5.42
CA ARG A 250 0.19 8.85 6.26
C ARG A 250 -1.00 8.11 5.61
N VAL A 251 -0.84 7.77 4.33
CA VAL A 251 -1.78 6.93 3.59
C VAL A 251 -1.66 5.49 4.09
N GLN A 252 -2.78 4.89 4.47
CA GLN A 252 -2.79 3.56 5.09
C GLN A 252 -2.32 2.48 4.11
N ASN A 253 -2.84 2.51 2.88
CA ASN A 253 -2.62 1.48 1.89
C ASN A 253 -1.12 1.34 1.52
N GLY A 254 -0.48 2.43 1.09
CA GLY A 254 0.94 2.42 0.74
C GLY A 254 1.83 2.01 1.90
N HIS A 255 1.49 2.46 3.11
CA HIS A 255 2.19 2.03 4.32
C HIS A 255 2.12 0.51 4.53
N ILE A 256 0.92 -0.08 4.47
CA ILE A 256 0.77 -1.52 4.74
C ILE A 256 1.46 -2.36 3.65
N PHE A 257 1.38 -1.96 2.37
CA PHE A 257 2.13 -2.65 1.32
C PHE A 257 3.64 -2.61 1.54
N ALA A 258 4.19 -1.48 2.01
CA ALA A 258 5.59 -1.39 2.40
C ALA A 258 5.95 -2.34 3.56
N VAL A 259 5.11 -2.42 4.60
CA VAL A 259 5.29 -3.39 5.70
C VAL A 259 5.34 -4.83 5.18
N LEU A 260 4.43 -5.19 4.27
CA LEU A 260 4.38 -6.54 3.70
C LEU A 260 5.59 -6.83 2.80
N ALA A 261 6.06 -5.86 2.02
CA ALA A 261 7.25 -5.99 1.18
C ALA A 261 8.53 -6.15 2.02
N LEU A 262 8.66 -5.35 3.09
CA LEU A 262 9.79 -5.46 4.03
C LEU A 262 9.77 -6.80 4.78
N HIS A 263 8.59 -7.31 5.11
CA HIS A 263 8.46 -8.66 5.68
C HIS A 263 9.03 -9.71 4.73
N GLU A 264 8.62 -9.68 3.47
CA GLU A 264 9.11 -10.63 2.46
C GLU A 264 10.64 -10.48 2.24
N LEU A 265 11.17 -9.26 2.25
CA LEU A 265 12.63 -9.05 2.23
C LEU A 265 13.31 -9.67 3.46
N SER A 266 12.72 -9.54 4.65
CA SER A 266 13.31 -10.11 5.87
C SER A 266 13.41 -11.64 5.84
N LEU A 267 12.50 -12.31 5.12
CA LEU A 267 12.55 -13.75 4.90
C LEU A 267 13.66 -14.15 3.92
N ASN A 268 13.94 -13.32 2.92
CA ASN A 268 14.94 -13.59 1.88
C ASN A 268 16.36 -13.14 2.29
N PHE A 269 16.47 -12.14 3.16
CA PHE A 269 17.73 -11.56 3.63
C PHE A 269 17.75 -11.50 5.17
N PRO A 270 17.77 -12.66 5.86
CA PRO A 270 17.82 -12.70 7.31
C PRO A 270 19.07 -12.00 7.86
N GLY A 271 18.95 -11.37 9.03
CA GLY A 271 20.05 -10.61 9.65
C GLY A 271 20.17 -9.16 9.14
N ARG A 272 19.31 -8.73 8.22
CA ARG A 272 19.13 -7.31 7.87
C ARG A 272 17.99 -6.69 8.69
N ASP A 273 17.98 -5.37 8.79
CA ASP A 273 17.00 -4.63 9.61
C ASP A 273 15.57 -4.60 9.05
N PHE A 274 15.29 -5.33 7.96
CA PHE A 274 13.96 -5.37 7.36
C PHE A 274 12.90 -5.92 8.32
N GLY A 275 13.27 -6.87 9.19
CA GLY A 275 12.37 -7.37 10.24
C GLY A 275 12.04 -6.29 11.29
N THR A 276 13.02 -5.47 11.67
CA THR A 276 12.84 -4.34 12.59
C THR A 276 11.94 -3.28 11.99
N LEU A 277 12.17 -2.91 10.72
CA LEU A 277 11.31 -1.97 9.99
C LEU A 277 9.87 -2.50 9.83
N THR A 278 9.72 -3.80 9.56
CA THR A 278 8.41 -4.47 9.50
C THR A 278 7.65 -4.33 10.81
N ARG A 279 8.29 -4.64 11.95
CA ARG A 279 7.67 -4.50 13.29
C ARG A 279 7.28 -3.06 13.60
N ALA A 280 8.13 -2.10 13.28
CA ALA A 280 7.87 -0.69 13.54
C ALA A 280 6.71 -0.12 12.68
N GLY A 281 6.64 -0.50 11.41
CA GLY A 281 5.51 -0.14 10.56
C GLY A 281 4.20 -0.76 11.04
N ALA A 282 4.21 -2.06 11.38
CA ALA A 282 3.05 -2.71 11.99
C ALA A 282 2.61 -2.04 13.29
N THR A 283 3.56 -1.68 14.16
CA THR A 283 3.31 -0.94 15.42
C THR A 283 2.61 0.39 15.16
N THR A 284 3.03 1.09 14.11
CA THR A 284 2.43 2.36 13.69
C THR A 284 0.98 2.19 13.25
N ILE A 285 0.66 1.15 12.49
CA ILE A 285 -0.75 0.84 12.14
C ILE A 285 -1.53 0.38 13.37
N GLU A 286 -0.97 -0.46 14.25
CA GLU A 286 -1.69 -0.88 15.46
C GLU A 286 -2.08 0.33 16.31
N ALA A 287 -1.17 1.29 16.45
CA ALA A 287 -1.42 2.51 17.20
C ALA A 287 -2.49 3.40 16.56
N THR A 288 -2.56 3.43 15.22
CA THR A 288 -3.37 4.39 14.46
C THR A 288 -4.60 3.82 13.78
N VAL A 289 -4.82 2.51 13.79
CA VAL A 289 -5.92 1.84 13.08
C VAL A 289 -7.30 2.40 13.46
N ALA A 290 -7.49 2.75 14.73
CA ALA A 290 -8.69 3.43 15.22
C ALA A 290 -8.97 4.77 14.53
N CYS A 291 -7.91 5.47 14.15
CA CYS A 291 -7.96 6.78 13.52
C CYS A 291 -8.31 6.73 12.04
N PHE A 292 -8.31 5.55 11.41
CA PHE A 292 -8.81 5.39 10.04
C PHE A 292 -10.30 5.06 9.99
N ARG A 293 -10.87 4.50 11.07
CA ARG A 293 -12.27 4.08 11.08
C ARG A 293 -13.22 5.27 11.00
N ARG A 294 -14.27 5.12 10.18
CA ARG A 294 -15.44 6.01 10.12
C ARG A 294 -16.69 5.14 10.26
N PRO A 295 -17.33 5.08 11.45
CA PRO A 295 -18.45 4.16 11.67
C PRO A 295 -19.56 4.31 10.63
N GLY A 296 -20.04 3.17 10.09
CA GLY A 296 -21.10 3.10 9.08
C GLY A 296 -20.74 3.66 7.69
N THR A 297 -19.46 3.86 7.39
CA THR A 297 -19.01 4.30 6.05
C THR A 297 -17.57 3.85 5.81
N TYR A 298 -17.00 4.22 4.66
CA TYR A 298 -15.65 3.84 4.26
C TYR A 298 -14.63 4.44 5.25
N SER A 299 -13.61 3.65 5.59
CA SER A 299 -12.45 4.14 6.34
C SER A 299 -11.82 5.32 5.63
N ARG A 300 -10.99 6.09 6.32
CA ARG A 300 -10.18 7.12 5.69
C ARG A 300 -9.10 6.49 4.83
N TYR A 301 -8.79 7.15 3.73
CA TYR A 301 -7.63 6.79 2.93
C TYR A 301 -6.31 7.23 3.61
N ALA A 302 -6.29 8.42 4.22
CA ALA A 302 -5.12 9.00 4.88
C ALA A 302 -5.51 9.75 6.17
N LEU A 303 -4.63 9.76 7.18
CA LEU A 303 -4.90 10.48 8.44
C LEU A 303 -4.95 12.01 8.26
N GLY A 304 -4.22 12.55 7.28
CA GLY A 304 -4.27 13.97 6.94
C GLY A 304 -5.54 14.40 6.22
N ARG A 305 -6.35 13.45 5.72
CA ARG A 305 -7.48 13.69 4.81
C ARG A 305 -8.75 13.06 5.33
N TRP A 306 -9.28 13.66 6.39
CA TRP A 306 -10.32 13.04 7.21
C TRP A 306 -11.64 12.74 6.47
N PHE A 307 -11.92 13.46 5.39
CA PHE A 307 -13.16 13.39 4.62
C PHE A 307 -13.08 12.41 3.45
N GLU A 308 -11.89 12.07 2.99
CA GLU A 308 -11.68 11.14 1.89
C GLU A 308 -11.88 9.72 2.39
N GLY A 309 -12.95 9.08 1.92
CA GLY A 309 -13.14 7.65 2.09
C GLY A 309 -12.09 6.89 1.28
N ASP A 310 -11.68 5.73 1.77
CA ASP A 310 -10.89 4.79 1.00
C ASP A 310 -11.69 4.39 -0.24
N TYR A 311 -11.07 4.53 -1.41
CA TYR A 311 -11.70 4.24 -2.70
C TYR A 311 -11.89 2.74 -2.94
N LEU A 312 -11.24 1.87 -2.15
CA LEU A 312 -11.38 0.41 -2.16
C LEU A 312 -11.45 -0.14 -0.73
N PRO A 313 -12.59 -0.02 -0.02
CA PRO A 313 -12.72 -0.46 1.37
C PRO A 313 -12.37 -1.95 1.58
N GLY A 314 -12.68 -2.81 0.61
CA GLY A 314 -12.32 -4.23 0.64
C GLY A 314 -10.80 -4.48 0.74
N ARG A 315 -9.97 -3.58 0.20
CA ARG A 315 -8.51 -3.64 0.32
C ARG A 315 -8.05 -3.31 1.74
N ALA A 316 -8.54 -2.22 2.32
CA ALA A 316 -8.18 -1.82 3.68
C ALA A 316 -8.52 -2.94 4.69
N ILE A 317 -9.69 -3.57 4.55
CA ILE A 317 -10.11 -4.71 5.38
C ILE A 317 -9.13 -5.89 5.22
N ARG A 318 -8.83 -6.30 3.97
CA ARG A 318 -7.86 -7.38 3.71
C ARG A 318 -6.49 -7.10 4.29
N GLN A 319 -6.01 -5.87 4.17
CA GLN A 319 -4.72 -5.43 4.69
C GLN A 319 -4.64 -5.56 6.21
N LEU A 320 -5.73 -5.26 6.94
CA LEU A 320 -5.78 -5.52 8.38
C LEU A 320 -5.76 -7.02 8.70
N TYR A 321 -6.44 -7.87 7.94
CA TYR A 321 -6.33 -9.32 8.14
C TYR A 321 -4.93 -9.86 7.82
N GLN A 322 -4.24 -9.31 6.83
CA GLN A 322 -2.84 -9.62 6.52
C GLN A 322 -1.90 -9.22 7.67
N LEU A 323 -2.11 -8.05 8.28
CA LEU A 323 -1.34 -7.64 9.45
C LEU A 323 -1.63 -8.53 10.67
N TYR A 324 -2.87 -8.99 10.86
CA TYR A 324 -3.18 -10.00 11.88
C TYR A 324 -2.45 -11.32 11.60
N GLU A 325 -2.48 -11.81 10.36
CA GLU A 325 -1.75 -13.02 9.97
C GLU A 325 -0.24 -12.90 10.25
N LEU A 326 0.33 -11.74 9.89
CA LEU A 326 1.73 -11.43 10.08
C LEU A 326 2.13 -11.40 11.55
N THR A 327 1.38 -10.68 12.38
CA THR A 327 1.81 -10.28 13.74
C THR A 327 1.12 -11.03 14.88
N GLY A 328 -0.03 -11.66 14.63
CA GLY A 328 -0.93 -12.18 15.65
C GLY A 328 -1.66 -11.11 16.48
N ALA A 329 -1.45 -9.81 16.23
CA ALA A 329 -2.02 -8.76 17.06
C ALA A 329 -3.53 -8.61 16.84
N GLN A 330 -4.33 -9.00 17.84
CA GLN A 330 -5.79 -9.06 17.79
C GLN A 330 -6.46 -7.75 17.36
N ARG A 331 -5.81 -6.61 17.60
CA ARG A 331 -6.31 -5.30 17.19
C ARG A 331 -6.53 -5.21 15.68
N PHE A 332 -5.66 -5.80 14.86
CA PHE A 332 -5.83 -5.78 13.41
C PHE A 332 -7.07 -6.58 12.99
N LEU A 333 -7.26 -7.78 13.54
CA LEU A 333 -8.45 -8.61 13.26
C LEU A 333 -9.74 -7.88 13.67
N SER A 334 -9.78 -7.33 14.88
CA SER A 334 -10.94 -6.60 15.39
C SER A 334 -11.28 -5.37 14.54
N TYR A 335 -10.28 -4.60 14.11
CA TYR A 335 -10.56 -3.44 13.24
C TYR A 335 -10.90 -3.84 11.80
N GLY A 336 -10.34 -4.93 11.26
CA GLY A 336 -10.79 -5.49 9.99
C GLY A 336 -12.28 -5.86 10.04
N ASP A 337 -12.73 -6.52 11.11
CA ASP A 337 -14.13 -6.88 11.32
C ASP A 337 -15.03 -5.65 11.49
N LEU A 338 -14.56 -4.60 12.18
CA LEU A 338 -15.29 -3.34 12.29
C LEU A 338 -15.43 -2.62 10.95
N LEU A 339 -14.36 -2.54 10.15
CA LEU A 339 -14.42 -1.94 8.81
C LEU A 339 -15.33 -2.73 7.89
N LEU A 340 -15.28 -4.07 7.93
CA LEU A 340 -16.20 -4.91 7.18
C LEU A 340 -17.65 -4.64 7.59
N LYS A 341 -17.94 -4.57 8.89
CA LYS A 341 -19.28 -4.22 9.38
C LYS A 341 -19.75 -2.86 8.87
N ASP A 342 -18.85 -1.87 8.85
CA ASP A 342 -19.16 -0.50 8.47
C ASP A 342 -19.47 -0.36 6.96
N THR A 343 -18.94 -1.25 6.09
CA THR A 343 -19.03 -1.10 4.63
C THR A 343 -19.63 -2.31 3.89
N ARG A 344 -20.12 -3.34 4.59
CA ARG A 344 -20.51 -4.63 3.99
C ARG A 344 -21.53 -4.48 2.85
N SER A 345 -22.52 -3.61 3.01
CA SER A 345 -23.60 -3.39 2.03
C SER A 345 -23.11 -2.84 0.69
N ASP A 346 -21.92 -2.24 0.68
CA ASP A 346 -21.41 -1.49 -0.46
C ASP A 346 -20.33 -2.30 -1.23
N LEU A 347 -19.93 -3.46 -0.70
CA LEU A 347 -18.96 -4.35 -1.34
C LEU A 347 -19.66 -5.28 -2.33
N SER A 348 -19.07 -5.44 -3.52
CA SER A 348 -19.49 -6.48 -4.45
C SER A 348 -19.22 -7.88 -3.88
N GLN A 349 -19.92 -8.89 -4.38
CA GLN A 349 -19.73 -10.28 -3.93
C GLN A 349 -18.27 -10.73 -4.09
N THR A 350 -17.62 -10.41 -5.21
CA THR A 350 -16.19 -10.72 -5.44
C THR A 350 -15.27 -10.12 -4.36
N TYR A 351 -15.54 -8.88 -3.94
CA TYR A 351 -14.79 -8.27 -2.84
C TYR A 351 -15.07 -8.96 -1.50
N LEU A 352 -16.33 -9.32 -1.22
CA LEU A 352 -16.70 -10.05 -0.01
C LEU A 352 -16.03 -11.43 0.05
N ASP A 353 -15.96 -12.15 -1.06
CA ASP A 353 -15.29 -13.45 -1.14
C ASP A 353 -13.79 -13.32 -0.87
N THR A 354 -13.16 -12.30 -1.45
CA THR A 354 -11.73 -12.05 -1.23
C THR A 354 -11.43 -11.65 0.21
N VAL A 355 -12.27 -10.79 0.81
CA VAL A 355 -12.17 -10.40 2.22
C VAL A 355 -12.36 -11.60 3.14
N THR A 356 -13.36 -12.44 2.85
CA THR A 356 -13.67 -13.66 3.62
C THR A 356 -12.51 -14.66 3.55
N PHE A 357 -11.93 -14.84 2.37
CA PHE A 357 -10.75 -15.68 2.17
C PHE A 357 -9.57 -15.17 3.00
N ALA A 358 -9.26 -13.87 2.93
CA ALA A 358 -8.16 -13.27 3.70
C ALA A 358 -8.36 -13.46 5.21
N ARG A 359 -9.57 -13.24 5.72
CA ARG A 359 -9.90 -13.48 7.14
C ARG A 359 -9.69 -14.93 7.55
N LYS A 360 -10.16 -15.88 6.72
CA LYS A 360 -10.02 -17.33 6.97
C LYS A 360 -8.56 -17.77 6.95
N ALA A 361 -7.76 -17.26 5.99
CA ALA A 361 -6.34 -17.55 5.89
C ALA A 361 -5.59 -17.07 7.16
N ALA A 362 -5.90 -15.84 7.60
CA ALA A 362 -5.30 -15.26 8.79
C ALA A 362 -5.63 -16.06 10.06
N LEU A 363 -6.90 -16.43 10.27
CA LEU A 363 -7.33 -17.25 11.42
C LEU A 363 -6.76 -18.67 11.42
N ARG A 364 -6.51 -19.25 10.24
CA ARG A 364 -5.88 -20.58 10.15
C ARG A 364 -4.42 -20.55 10.59
N ARG A 365 -3.69 -19.46 10.27
CA ARG A 365 -2.26 -19.32 10.57
C ARG A 365 -1.99 -18.72 11.95
N ARG A 366 -2.91 -17.91 12.45
CA ARG A 366 -2.94 -17.37 13.80
C ARG A 366 -4.29 -17.74 14.43
N PRO A 367 -4.44 -18.99 14.91
CA PRO A 367 -5.60 -19.35 15.71
C PRO A 367 -5.71 -18.34 16.84
N GLN A 368 -6.92 -17.84 17.10
CA GLN A 368 -7.12 -17.02 18.29
C GLN A 368 -6.73 -17.90 19.47
N SER A 369 -5.70 -17.49 20.22
CA SER A 369 -5.48 -18.03 21.54
C SER A 369 -6.81 -17.84 22.26
N VAL A 370 -7.42 -18.94 22.70
CA VAL A 370 -8.56 -18.89 23.62
C VAL A 370 -7.98 -18.22 24.86
N SER A 371 -8.11 -16.90 24.95
CA SER A 371 -7.74 -16.18 26.15
C SER A 371 -8.75 -16.57 27.20
N GLU A 372 -8.30 -17.35 28.18
CA GLU A 372 -8.99 -17.68 29.43
C GLU A 372 -9.54 -16.44 30.14
#